data_AF-A0A4S4K5K0-F1
#
_entry.id   AF-A0A4S4K5K0-F1
#
_cell.length_a   1.000
_cell.length_b   1.000
_cell.length_c   1.000
_cell.angle_alpha   90.00
_cell.angle_beta   90.00
_cell.angle_gamma   90.00
#
_symmetry.space_group_name_H-M   'P 1'
#
loop_
_entity.id
_entity.type
_entity.pdbx_description
1 polymer ?
#
loop_
_entity_poly.entity_id
_entity_poly.type
_entity_poly.pdbx_seq_one_letter_code
_entity_poly.pdbx_strand_id
1 'polypeptide(L)'
;TRARALEDVPGIKYALRLFLMSHMVESEEFCRARDPARERLYFASGYGLIQCVKALMSYEDEDLLAAIGHTRHGIAIAQQHRKKAASLTSRLAGFVVGGPMSGITWVRSMTPVERHAELIYAETLFEKALLGIVYSGDWLAFIKEALNLRATFSTYRLLYKYLSTMDAEASARGEGPEDASIDADFRSGVLLGAGMSNILLSLMPGR
;
A
#
# COMPACT_ATOMS: atom_id res chain seq x y z
N THR A 1 -6.02 -17.23 -6.65
CA THR A 1 -5.95 -16.73 -8.06
C THR A 1 -5.97 -15.23 -8.05
N ARG A 2 -5.24 -14.55 -8.96
CA ARG A 2 -5.07 -13.08 -8.90
C ARG A 2 -6.39 -12.29 -8.82
N ALA A 3 -7.45 -12.75 -9.48
CA ALA A 3 -8.76 -12.10 -9.48
C ALA A 3 -9.51 -12.16 -8.13
N ARG A 4 -9.14 -13.09 -7.22
CA ARG A 4 -9.81 -13.31 -5.93
C ARG A 4 -9.02 -12.77 -4.74
N ALA A 5 -8.01 -11.93 -4.98
CA ALA A 5 -7.13 -11.44 -3.93
C ALA A 5 -7.86 -10.68 -2.80
N LEU A 6 -9.04 -10.10 -3.08
CA LEU A 6 -9.82 -9.39 -2.06
C LEU A 6 -10.57 -10.32 -1.10
N GLU A 7 -10.75 -11.61 -1.44
CA GLU A 7 -11.34 -12.60 -0.51
C GLU A 7 -10.46 -12.84 0.72
N ASP A 8 -9.21 -12.39 0.67
CA ASP A 8 -8.21 -12.54 1.72
C ASP A 8 -8.37 -11.49 2.83
N VAL A 9 -9.07 -10.37 2.53
CA VAL A 9 -9.20 -9.21 3.43
C VAL A 9 -9.80 -9.56 4.79
N PRO A 10 -10.91 -10.32 4.89
CA PRO A 10 -11.45 -10.71 6.19
C PRO A 10 -10.47 -11.58 7.00
N GLY A 11 -9.70 -12.44 6.32
CA GLY A 11 -8.72 -13.30 6.94
C GLY A 11 -7.57 -12.51 7.55
N ILE A 12 -6.99 -11.57 6.81
CA ILE A 12 -5.91 -10.74 7.34
C ILE A 12 -6.37 -9.78 8.43
N LYS A 13 -7.60 -9.25 8.33
CA LYS A 13 -8.23 -8.46 9.42
C LYS A 13 -8.32 -9.26 10.73
N TYR A 14 -8.68 -10.54 10.63
CA TYR A 14 -8.71 -11.42 11.79
C TYR A 14 -7.31 -11.63 12.39
N ALA A 15 -6.30 -11.88 11.56
CA ALA A 15 -4.92 -11.99 12.03
C ALA A 15 -4.44 -10.70 12.71
N LEU A 16 -4.66 -9.54 12.08
CA LEU A 16 -4.33 -8.24 12.68
C LEU A 16 -5.05 -8.02 14.00
N ARG A 17 -6.32 -8.43 14.12
CA ARG A 17 -7.06 -8.38 15.38
C ARG A 17 -6.41 -9.25 16.46
N LEU A 18 -6.00 -10.48 16.15
CA LEU A 18 -5.26 -11.34 17.08
C LEU A 18 -3.98 -10.65 17.54
N PHE A 19 -3.19 -10.12 16.60
CA PHE A 19 -1.97 -9.38 16.91
C PHE A 19 -2.21 -8.20 17.86
N LEU A 20 -3.23 -7.38 17.58
CA LEU A 20 -3.59 -6.22 18.41
C LEU A 20 -4.14 -6.61 19.79
N MET A 21 -4.71 -7.81 19.94
CA MET A 21 -5.12 -8.37 21.23
C MET A 21 -3.95 -9.05 21.97
N SER A 22 -2.71 -8.83 21.54
CA SER A 22 -1.49 -9.46 22.09
C SER A 22 -1.37 -10.97 21.84
N HIS A 23 -2.21 -11.54 20.97
CA HIS A 23 -2.15 -12.94 20.56
C HIS A 23 -1.21 -13.09 19.34
N MET A 24 0.07 -12.72 19.54
CA MET A 24 1.03 -12.57 18.44
C MET A 24 1.37 -13.89 17.75
N VAL A 25 1.60 -14.96 18.52
CA VAL A 25 1.95 -16.28 17.97
C VAL A 25 0.79 -16.83 17.13
N GLU A 26 -0.42 -16.74 17.64
CA GLU A 26 -1.64 -17.20 16.97
C GLU A 26 -1.90 -16.42 15.67
N SER A 27 -1.64 -15.11 15.68
CA SER A 27 -1.71 -14.28 14.48
C SER A 27 -0.74 -14.76 13.40
N GLU A 28 0.51 -15.06 13.76
CA GLU A 28 1.52 -15.54 12.82
C GLU A 28 1.20 -16.93 12.29
N GLU A 29 0.81 -17.85 13.17
CA GLU A 29 0.41 -19.21 12.81
C GLU A 29 -0.80 -19.20 11.86
N PHE A 30 -1.78 -18.34 12.14
CA PHE A 30 -2.93 -18.16 11.26
C PHE A 30 -2.51 -17.69 9.87
N CYS A 31 -1.63 -16.67 9.77
CA CYS A 31 -1.11 -16.20 8.49
C CYS A 31 -0.34 -17.30 7.75
N ARG A 32 0.54 -18.05 8.43
CA ARG A 32 1.32 -19.14 7.83
C ARG A 32 0.44 -20.29 7.35
N ALA A 33 -0.59 -20.64 8.10
CA ALA A 33 -1.54 -21.70 7.73
C ALA A 33 -2.41 -21.29 6.52
N ARG A 34 -2.77 -20.01 6.42
CA ARG A 34 -3.62 -19.49 5.34
C ARG A 34 -2.86 -19.18 4.06
N ASP A 35 -1.57 -18.88 4.14
CA ASP A 35 -0.72 -18.63 2.99
C ASP A 35 0.68 -19.28 3.13
N PRO A 36 0.75 -20.63 3.07
CA PRO A 36 2.02 -21.34 3.23
C PRO A 36 3.07 -20.97 2.18
N ALA A 37 2.61 -20.66 0.95
CA ALA A 37 3.45 -20.26 -0.16
C ALA A 37 3.82 -18.77 -0.14
N ARG A 38 3.16 -17.96 0.71
CA ARG A 38 3.32 -16.50 0.78
C ARG A 38 3.02 -15.79 -0.54
N GLU A 39 2.11 -16.29 -1.35
CA GLU A 39 1.82 -15.75 -2.68
C GLU A 39 0.54 -14.90 -2.73
N ARG A 40 -0.21 -14.84 -1.62
CA ARG A 40 -1.46 -14.11 -1.55
C ARG A 40 -1.20 -12.65 -1.21
N LEU A 41 -1.72 -11.75 -2.03
CA LEU A 41 -1.47 -10.30 -1.95
C LEU A 41 -1.61 -9.73 -0.52
N TYR A 42 -2.77 -9.96 0.10
CA TYR A 42 -3.08 -9.41 1.42
C TYR A 42 -2.37 -10.14 2.56
N PHE A 43 -2.20 -11.45 2.47
CA PHE A 43 -1.48 -12.20 3.50
C PHE A 43 0.02 -11.91 3.47
N ALA A 44 0.63 -11.81 2.29
CA ALA A 44 2.04 -11.47 2.14
C ALA A 44 2.36 -10.07 2.70
N SER A 45 1.54 -9.07 2.37
CA SER A 45 1.71 -7.70 2.88
C SER A 45 1.35 -7.61 4.37
N GLY A 46 0.20 -8.13 4.80
CA GLY A 46 -0.22 -8.03 6.20
C GLY A 46 0.67 -8.83 7.16
N TYR A 47 1.23 -9.97 6.74
CA TYR A 47 2.26 -10.64 7.52
C TYR A 47 3.54 -9.79 7.59
N GLY A 48 3.93 -9.14 6.48
CA GLY A 48 5.00 -8.15 6.46
C GLY A 48 4.79 -7.02 7.47
N LEU A 49 3.59 -6.46 7.54
CA LEU A 49 3.21 -5.43 8.51
C LEU A 49 3.32 -5.93 9.96
N ILE A 50 2.84 -7.14 10.25
CA ILE A 50 2.99 -7.75 11.59
C ILE A 50 4.46 -7.87 11.98
N GLN A 51 5.30 -8.37 11.08
CA GLN A 51 6.75 -8.47 11.34
C GLN A 51 7.41 -7.08 11.45
N CYS A 52 6.96 -6.11 10.66
CA CYS A 52 7.41 -4.72 10.75
C CYS A 52 7.16 -4.14 12.16
N VAL A 53 5.95 -4.27 12.68
CA VAL A 53 5.62 -3.77 14.03
C VAL A 53 6.43 -4.51 15.10
N LYS A 54 6.57 -5.84 15.00
CA LYS A 54 7.40 -6.62 15.94
C LYS A 54 8.85 -6.13 15.94
N ALA A 55 9.44 -5.96 14.77
CA ALA A 55 10.83 -5.52 14.65
C ALA A 55 11.03 -4.09 15.19
N LEU A 56 10.05 -3.20 15.03
CA LEU A 56 10.10 -1.87 15.63
C LEU A 56 9.92 -1.91 17.16
N MET A 57 9.26 -2.93 17.71
CA MET A 57 9.10 -3.12 19.16
C MET A 57 10.35 -3.72 19.82
N SER A 58 11.00 -4.71 19.17
CA SER A 58 12.21 -5.34 19.69
C SER A 58 13.46 -4.50 19.43
N TYR A 59 13.50 -3.78 18.31
CA TYR A 59 14.66 -3.02 17.83
C TYR A 59 15.92 -3.89 17.63
N GLU A 60 15.73 -5.21 17.47
CA GLU A 60 16.83 -6.15 17.23
C GLU A 60 17.17 -6.18 15.74
N ASP A 61 18.47 -6.16 15.41
CA ASP A 61 18.95 -6.15 14.02
C ASP A 61 18.43 -7.36 13.23
N GLU A 62 18.35 -8.53 13.86
CA GLU A 62 17.83 -9.75 13.24
C GLU A 62 16.36 -9.61 12.84
N ASP A 63 15.55 -9.06 13.74
CA ASP A 63 14.12 -8.81 13.51
C ASP A 63 13.90 -7.73 12.44
N LEU A 64 14.68 -6.64 12.48
CA LEU A 64 14.63 -5.57 11.48
C LEU A 64 14.98 -6.10 10.09
N LEU A 65 16.04 -6.89 9.97
CA LEU A 65 16.44 -7.51 8.70
C LEU A 65 15.38 -8.52 8.19
N ALA A 66 14.82 -9.33 9.08
CA ALA A 66 13.76 -10.27 8.74
C ALA A 66 12.51 -9.53 8.21
N ALA A 67 12.09 -8.46 8.89
CA ALA A 67 10.96 -7.63 8.47
C ALA A 67 11.22 -6.91 7.14
N ILE A 68 12.44 -6.43 6.89
CA ILE A 68 12.85 -5.89 5.57
C ILE A 68 12.73 -6.98 4.49
N GLY A 69 13.08 -8.23 4.80
CA GLY A 69 12.90 -9.37 3.91
C GLY A 69 11.43 -9.60 3.56
N HIS A 70 10.55 -9.61 4.58
CA HIS A 70 9.11 -9.80 4.39
C HIS A 70 8.45 -8.68 3.59
N THR A 71 8.80 -7.42 3.85
CA THR A 71 8.28 -6.28 3.08
C THR A 71 8.76 -6.29 1.63
N ARG A 72 10.02 -6.66 1.36
CA ARG A 72 10.51 -6.87 -0.02
C ARG A 72 9.72 -7.93 -0.77
N HIS A 73 9.40 -9.04 -0.10
CA HIS A 73 8.57 -10.08 -0.66
C HIS A 73 7.14 -9.59 -0.95
N GLY A 74 6.51 -8.90 0.01
CA GLY A 74 5.19 -8.29 -0.17
C GLY A 74 5.14 -7.30 -1.34
N ILE A 75 6.17 -6.47 -1.50
CA ILE A 75 6.34 -5.56 -2.65
C ILE A 75 6.38 -6.34 -3.97
N ALA A 76 7.10 -7.46 -4.02
CA ALA A 76 7.20 -8.29 -5.22
C ALA A 76 5.85 -8.92 -5.58
N ILE A 77 5.10 -9.42 -4.60
CA ILE A 77 3.74 -9.95 -4.82
C ILE A 77 2.81 -8.83 -5.28
N ALA A 78 2.81 -7.67 -4.62
CA ALA A 78 1.99 -6.52 -5.03
C ALA A 78 2.26 -6.11 -6.47
N GLN A 79 3.52 -6.04 -6.89
CA GLN A 79 3.90 -5.76 -8.28
C GLN A 79 3.31 -6.74 -9.30
N GLN A 80 3.12 -8.00 -8.94
CA GLN A 80 2.51 -8.99 -9.83
C GLN A 80 0.99 -8.78 -10.02
N HIS A 81 0.34 -8.13 -9.06
CA HIS A 81 -1.09 -7.81 -9.07
C HIS A 81 -1.39 -6.40 -9.57
N ARG A 82 -0.39 -5.52 -9.63
CA ARG A 82 -0.53 -4.17 -10.18
C ARG A 82 -0.82 -4.23 -11.68
N LYS A 83 -1.57 -3.24 -12.14
CA LYS A 83 -1.80 -3.05 -13.56
C LYS A 83 -0.46 -2.76 -14.24
N LYS A 84 -0.01 -3.66 -15.12
CA LYS A 84 1.22 -3.45 -15.89
C LYS A 84 1.07 -2.15 -16.68
N ALA A 85 1.97 -1.20 -16.44
CA ALA A 85 1.97 0.04 -17.21
C ALA A 85 1.93 -0.32 -18.69
N ALA A 86 1.00 0.30 -19.41
CA ALA A 86 0.93 0.12 -20.84
C ALA A 86 2.31 0.45 -21.42
N SER A 87 2.77 -0.38 -22.37
CA SER A 87 4.10 -0.32 -22.98
C SER A 87 4.48 1.12 -23.35
N LEU A 88 5.78 1.41 -23.47
CA LEU A 88 6.30 2.72 -23.91
C LEU A 88 5.54 3.29 -25.14
N THR A 89 5.01 2.42 -26.00
CA THR A 89 4.17 2.76 -27.16
C THR A 89 2.82 3.41 -26.79
N SER A 90 2.22 3.04 -25.66
CA SER A 90 0.97 3.63 -25.16
C SER A 90 1.18 4.98 -24.45
N ARG A 91 2.33 5.20 -23.81
CA ARG A 91 2.65 6.49 -23.18
C ARG A 91 2.84 7.60 -24.22
N LEU A 92 3.33 7.26 -25.41
CA LEU A 92 3.43 8.19 -26.55
C LEU A 92 2.05 8.54 -27.12
N ALA A 93 1.11 7.59 -27.17
CA ALA A 93 -0.27 7.87 -27.60
C ALA A 93 -1.02 8.80 -26.62
N GLY A 94 -0.73 8.71 -25.31
CA GLY A 94 -1.30 9.59 -24.28
C GLY A 94 -0.77 11.02 -24.29
N PHE A 95 0.30 11.32 -25.03
CA PHE A 95 0.83 12.69 -25.16
C PHE A 95 0.07 13.53 -26.21
N VAL A 96 -0.71 12.88 -27.07
CA VAL A 96 -1.48 13.52 -28.17
C VAL A 96 -2.88 13.95 -27.72
N VAL A 97 -3.37 13.45 -26.58
CA VAL A 97 -4.68 13.81 -26.01
C VAL A 97 -4.43 14.52 -24.68
N GLY A 98 -4.29 15.85 -24.76
CA GLY A 98 -3.81 16.71 -23.68
C GLY A 98 -4.59 16.64 -22.35
N GLY A 99 -3.84 16.74 -21.25
CA GLY A 99 -4.34 17.16 -19.94
C GLY A 99 -3.83 16.34 -18.73
N PRO A 100 -3.83 16.91 -17.51
CA PRO A 100 -3.49 16.24 -16.24
C PRO A 100 -4.50 15.16 -15.80
N MET A 101 -5.26 14.60 -16.75
CA MET A 101 -6.23 13.51 -16.61
C MET A 101 -5.64 12.11 -16.84
N SER A 102 -4.38 11.98 -17.28
CA SER A 102 -3.79 10.66 -17.58
C SER A 102 -3.77 9.73 -16.36
N GLY A 103 -3.52 10.26 -15.16
CA GLY A 103 -3.45 9.48 -13.93
C GLY A 103 -4.81 9.00 -13.40
N ILE A 104 -5.83 9.86 -13.39
CA ILE A 104 -7.16 9.48 -12.88
C ILE A 104 -7.84 8.50 -13.83
N THR A 105 -7.73 8.74 -15.15
CA THR A 105 -8.23 7.81 -16.17
C THR A 105 -7.50 6.46 -16.08
N TRP A 106 -6.21 6.46 -15.76
CA TRP A 106 -5.46 5.22 -15.48
C TRP A 106 -6.05 4.46 -14.28
N VAL A 107 -6.29 5.12 -13.14
CA VAL A 107 -6.89 4.47 -11.95
C VAL A 107 -8.33 4.01 -12.23
N ARG A 108 -9.14 4.78 -12.97
CA ARG A 108 -10.50 4.36 -13.40
C ARG A 108 -10.49 3.08 -14.22
N SER A 109 -9.46 2.90 -15.04
CA SER A 109 -9.32 1.72 -15.89
C SER A 109 -8.83 0.47 -15.16
N MET A 110 -8.56 0.56 -13.85
CA MET A 110 -8.12 -0.57 -13.03
C MET A 110 -9.31 -1.34 -12.46
N THR A 111 -9.16 -2.65 -12.40
CA THR A 111 -10.03 -3.51 -11.59
C THR A 111 -9.89 -3.17 -10.11
N PRO A 112 -10.87 -3.56 -9.25
CA PRO A 112 -10.73 -3.40 -7.80
C PRO A 112 -9.42 -4.01 -7.26
N VAL A 113 -9.08 -5.24 -7.64
CA VAL A 113 -7.83 -5.89 -7.22
C VAL A 113 -6.60 -5.07 -7.60
N GLU A 114 -6.54 -4.51 -8.82
CA GLU A 114 -5.42 -3.69 -9.27
C GLU A 114 -5.30 -2.39 -8.46
N ARG A 115 -6.43 -1.75 -8.12
CA ARG A 115 -6.45 -0.56 -7.23
C ARG A 115 -5.91 -0.90 -5.85
N HIS A 116 -6.36 -2.00 -5.25
CA HIS A 116 -5.84 -2.50 -3.99
C HIS A 116 -4.35 -2.87 -4.09
N ALA A 117 -3.89 -3.43 -5.21
CA ALA A 117 -2.47 -3.73 -5.41
C ALA A 117 -1.60 -2.47 -5.49
N GLU A 118 -2.07 -1.38 -6.08
CA GLU A 118 -1.40 -0.08 -6.05
C GLU A 118 -1.29 0.47 -4.62
N LEU A 119 -2.37 0.37 -3.85
CA LEU A 119 -2.42 0.77 -2.44
C LEU A 119 -1.44 -0.05 -1.58
N ILE A 120 -1.57 -1.38 -1.60
CA ILE A 120 -0.72 -2.31 -0.84
C ILE A 120 0.75 -2.17 -1.20
N TYR A 121 1.05 -1.93 -2.48
CA TYR A 121 2.41 -1.64 -2.91
C TYR A 121 2.96 -0.39 -2.22
N ALA A 122 2.18 0.69 -2.14
CA ALA A 122 2.59 1.92 -1.47
C ALA A 122 2.75 1.75 0.04
N GLU A 123 1.83 1.02 0.69
CA GLU A 123 1.89 0.66 2.12
C GLU A 123 3.13 -0.17 2.44
N THR A 124 3.36 -1.26 1.71
CA THR A 124 4.50 -2.14 1.95
C THR A 124 5.84 -1.44 1.63
N LEU A 125 5.85 -0.55 0.63
CA LEU A 125 7.02 0.28 0.33
C LEU A 125 7.32 1.27 1.45
N PHE A 126 6.28 1.83 2.08
CA PHE A 126 6.42 2.68 3.25
C PHE A 126 7.01 1.93 4.44
N GLU A 127 6.47 0.75 4.77
CA GLU A 127 6.98 -0.12 5.84
C GLU A 127 8.46 -0.46 5.64
N LYS A 128 8.83 -0.86 4.43
CA LYS A 128 10.23 -1.13 4.08
C LYS A 128 11.11 0.10 4.28
N ALA A 129 10.66 1.28 3.85
CA ALA A 129 11.41 2.51 4.00
C ALA A 129 11.62 2.86 5.47
N LEU A 130 10.58 2.72 6.28
CA LEU A 130 10.66 2.93 7.73
C LEU A 130 11.67 1.97 8.37
N LEU A 131 11.56 0.66 8.10
CA LEU A 131 12.50 -0.34 8.62
C LEU A 131 13.94 -0.10 8.13
N GLY A 132 14.11 0.29 6.87
CA GLY A 132 15.41 0.61 6.30
C GLY A 132 16.06 1.81 6.98
N ILE A 133 15.30 2.85 7.30
CA ILE A 133 15.79 4.01 8.05
C ILE A 133 16.19 3.61 9.47
N VAL A 134 15.35 2.83 10.16
CA VAL A 134 15.63 2.37 11.53
C VAL A 134 16.88 1.48 11.58
N TYR A 135 16.99 0.54 10.64
CA TYR A 135 18.12 -0.40 10.59
C TYR A 135 19.43 0.25 10.16
N SER A 136 19.40 1.10 9.12
CA SER A 136 20.64 1.48 8.42
C SER A 136 21.55 2.41 9.21
N GLY A 137 21.02 3.26 10.08
CA GLY A 137 21.80 4.29 10.80
C GLY A 137 22.63 5.22 9.89
N ASP A 138 22.50 5.11 8.57
CA ASP A 138 23.39 5.66 7.55
C ASP A 138 22.63 6.60 6.62
N TRP A 139 23.25 7.75 6.34
CA TRP A 139 22.66 8.83 5.56
C TRP A 139 22.39 8.44 4.10
N LEU A 140 23.16 7.53 3.50
CA LEU A 140 22.94 7.06 2.13
C LEU A 140 21.70 6.17 2.01
N ALA A 141 21.50 5.28 2.99
CA ALA A 141 20.30 4.47 3.07
C ALA A 141 19.06 5.34 3.33
N PHE A 142 19.19 6.37 4.16
CA PHE A 142 18.15 7.39 4.36
C PHE A 142 17.75 8.08 3.04
N ILE A 143 18.70 8.47 2.17
CA ILE A 143 18.39 9.08 0.87
C ILE A 143 17.63 8.12 -0.05
N LYS A 144 18.06 6.85 -0.12
CA LYS A 144 17.39 5.83 -0.92
C LYS A 144 15.96 5.60 -0.45
N GLU A 145 15.75 5.56 0.85
CA GLU A 145 14.42 5.38 1.42
C GLU A 145 13.57 6.66 1.31
N ALA A 146 14.17 7.86 1.32
CA ALA A 146 13.46 9.10 1.01
C ALA A 146 12.90 9.13 -0.43
N LEU A 147 13.60 8.53 -1.40
CA LEU A 147 13.07 8.35 -2.75
C LEU A 147 11.87 7.38 -2.78
N ASN A 148 11.92 6.31 -1.99
CA ASN A 148 10.80 5.38 -1.84
C ASN A 148 9.58 6.09 -1.19
N LEU A 149 9.80 6.88 -0.14
CA LEU A 149 8.76 7.71 0.50
C LEU A 149 8.13 8.71 -0.48
N ARG A 150 8.93 9.35 -1.34
CA ARG A 150 8.40 10.22 -2.40
C ARG A 150 7.51 9.45 -3.37
N ALA A 151 7.89 8.23 -3.77
CA ALA A 151 7.07 7.40 -4.65
C ALA A 151 5.75 6.98 -3.98
N THR A 152 5.80 6.63 -2.69
CA THR A 152 4.63 6.35 -1.86
C THR A 152 3.70 7.56 -1.80
N PHE A 153 4.21 8.75 -1.48
CA PHE A 153 3.40 9.99 -1.43
C PHE A 153 2.76 10.33 -2.77
N SER A 154 3.50 10.15 -3.86
CA SER A 154 2.96 10.33 -5.22
C SER A 154 1.79 9.38 -5.49
N THR A 155 1.90 8.13 -5.06
CA THR A 155 0.85 7.11 -5.23
C THR A 155 -0.38 7.45 -4.38
N TYR A 156 -0.21 7.77 -3.09
CA TYR A 156 -1.33 8.18 -2.24
C TYR A 156 -2.03 9.43 -2.76
N ARG A 157 -1.28 10.44 -3.24
CA ARG A 157 -1.88 11.65 -3.81
C ARG A 157 -2.71 11.34 -5.05
N LEU A 158 -2.26 10.41 -5.89
CA LEU A 158 -3.02 9.97 -7.06
C LEU A 158 -4.30 9.23 -6.67
N LEU A 159 -4.22 8.27 -5.74
CA LEU A 159 -5.37 7.50 -5.28
C LEU A 159 -6.38 8.38 -4.52
N TYR A 160 -5.89 9.32 -3.69
CA TYR A 160 -6.73 10.31 -3.01
C TYR A 160 -7.46 11.21 -4.01
N LYS A 161 -6.75 11.73 -5.03
CA LYS A 161 -7.37 12.53 -6.10
C LYS A 161 -8.44 11.73 -6.85
N TYR A 162 -8.20 10.44 -7.08
CA TYR A 162 -9.21 9.55 -7.67
C TYR A 162 -10.46 9.47 -6.78
N LEU A 163 -10.32 9.19 -5.47
CA LEU A 163 -11.45 9.16 -4.53
C LEU A 163 -12.23 10.47 -4.55
N SER A 164 -11.56 11.61 -4.38
CA SER A 164 -12.23 12.92 -4.39
C SER A 164 -12.96 13.22 -5.70
N THR A 165 -12.45 12.72 -6.83
CA THR A 165 -13.12 12.88 -8.13
C THR A 165 -14.37 12.01 -8.22
N MET A 166 -14.31 10.76 -7.73
CA MET A 166 -15.47 9.85 -7.72
C MET A 166 -16.56 10.36 -6.76
N ASP A 167 -16.18 10.84 -5.59
CA ASP A 167 -17.11 11.41 -4.61
C ASP A 167 -17.79 12.68 -5.15
N ALA A 168 -17.04 13.55 -5.84
CA ALA A 168 -17.61 14.71 -6.49
C ALA A 168 -18.61 14.33 -7.60
N GLU A 169 -18.31 13.29 -8.38
CA GLU A 169 -19.22 12.79 -9.41
C GLU A 169 -20.46 12.12 -8.82
N ALA A 170 -20.34 11.34 -7.74
CA ALA A 170 -21.47 10.73 -7.03
C ALA A 170 -22.38 11.79 -6.41
N SER A 171 -21.80 12.82 -5.80
CA SER A 171 -22.53 13.98 -5.27
C SER A 171 -23.27 14.73 -6.37
N ALA A 172 -22.63 14.94 -7.53
CA ALA A 172 -23.29 15.56 -8.69
C ALA A 172 -24.43 14.71 -9.27
N ARG A 173 -24.38 13.37 -9.12
CA ARG A 173 -25.48 12.45 -9.45
C ARG A 173 -26.58 12.37 -8.38
N GLY A 174 -26.38 12.98 -7.21
CA GLY A 174 -27.31 12.91 -6.08
C GLY A 174 -27.27 11.60 -5.31
N GLU A 175 -26.20 10.81 -5.45
CA GLU A 175 -26.05 9.49 -4.81
C GLU A 175 -25.52 9.57 -3.37
N GLY A 176 -25.10 10.77 -2.94
CA GLY A 176 -24.57 11.04 -1.60
C GLY A 176 -23.17 11.67 -1.63
N PRO A 177 -22.56 11.88 -0.46
CA PRO A 177 -21.24 12.51 -0.34
C PRO A 177 -20.09 11.60 -0.76
N GLU A 178 -20.30 10.28 -0.80
CA GLU A 178 -19.29 9.29 -1.14
C GLU A 178 -19.80 8.34 -2.23
N ASP A 179 -18.93 7.96 -3.17
CA ASP A 179 -19.24 6.96 -4.18
C ASP A 179 -19.26 5.56 -3.56
N ALA A 180 -20.47 4.96 -3.49
CA ALA A 180 -20.72 3.65 -2.91
C ALA A 180 -20.16 2.47 -3.73
N SER A 181 -19.73 2.71 -4.98
CA SER A 181 -19.08 1.67 -5.81
C SER A 181 -17.63 1.39 -5.40
N ILE A 182 -17.06 2.22 -4.53
CA ILE A 182 -15.69 2.11 -4.06
C ILE A 182 -15.67 1.29 -2.77
N ASP A 183 -14.86 0.24 -2.78
CA ASP A 183 -14.63 -0.60 -1.61
C ASP A 183 -14.16 0.19 -0.39
N ALA A 184 -14.74 -0.13 0.78
CA ALA A 184 -14.47 0.58 2.03
C ALA A 184 -13.04 0.37 2.55
N ASP A 185 -12.44 -0.80 2.32
CA ASP A 185 -11.07 -1.10 2.74
C ASP A 185 -10.06 -0.33 1.88
N PHE A 186 -10.31 -0.23 0.58
CA PHE A 186 -9.54 0.65 -0.30
C PHE A 186 -9.64 2.11 0.13
N ARG A 187 -10.87 2.61 0.36
CA ARG A 187 -11.09 4.00 0.80
C ARG A 187 -10.34 4.27 2.11
N SER A 188 -10.48 3.38 3.09
CA SER A 188 -9.83 3.49 4.39
C SER A 188 -8.30 3.57 4.26
N GLY A 189 -7.67 2.67 3.49
CA GLY A 189 -6.21 2.68 3.33
C GLY A 189 -5.70 3.92 2.58
N VAL A 190 -6.41 4.39 1.56
CA VAL A 190 -6.04 5.64 0.85
C VAL A 190 -6.13 6.85 1.77
N LEU A 191 -7.18 6.96 2.58
CA LEU A 191 -7.34 8.06 3.54
C LEU A 191 -6.27 8.00 4.63
N LEU A 192 -5.98 6.81 5.16
CA LEU A 192 -4.91 6.59 6.12
C LEU A 192 -3.56 7.05 5.56
N GLY A 193 -3.19 6.60 4.36
CA GLY A 193 -1.92 6.95 3.74
C GLY A 193 -1.81 8.43 3.36
N ALA A 194 -2.89 9.05 2.89
CA ALA A 194 -2.93 10.49 2.64
C ALA A 194 -2.76 11.29 3.94
N GLY A 195 -3.45 10.89 5.02
CA GLY A 195 -3.29 11.48 6.35
C GLY A 195 -1.87 11.33 6.89
N MET A 196 -1.31 10.13 6.84
CA MET A 196 0.06 9.84 7.26
C MET A 196 1.09 10.66 6.47
N SER A 197 0.90 10.78 5.15
CA SER A 197 1.77 11.60 4.30
C SER A 197 1.78 13.06 4.76
N ASN A 198 0.62 13.63 5.10
CA ASN A 198 0.54 15.01 5.60
C ASN A 198 1.22 15.16 6.98
N ILE A 199 1.08 14.18 7.87
CA ILE A 199 1.78 14.19 9.17
C ILE A 199 3.29 14.19 8.95
N LEU A 200 3.81 13.27 8.13
CA LEU A 200 5.24 13.21 7.84
C LEU A 200 5.78 14.48 7.18
N LEU A 201 5.02 15.07 6.25
CA LEU A 201 5.37 16.36 5.65
C LEU A 201 5.45 17.47 6.70
N SER A 202 4.57 17.48 7.70
CA SER A 202 4.58 18.49 8.77
C SER A 202 5.73 18.33 9.76
N LEU A 203 6.28 17.11 9.89
CA LEU A 203 7.40 16.79 10.77
C LEU A 203 8.77 17.05 10.11
N MET A 204 8.82 17.27 8.80
CA MET A 204 10.07 17.61 8.14
C MET A 204 10.55 19.00 8.58
N PRO A 205 11.87 19.18 8.80
CA PRO A 205 12.42 20.49 9.12
C PRO A 205 11.99 21.53 8.08
N GLY A 206 11.54 22.69 8.55
CA GLY A 206 11.37 23.86 7.69
C GLY A 206 12.68 24.16 6.97
N ARG A 207 12.57 24.67 5.74
CA ARG A 207 13.73 25.05 4.93
C ARG A 207 14.61 26.07 5.63
#